data_AF-A0A2W4LJU0-F1
#
_entry.id   AF-A0A2W4LJU0-F1
#
_cell.length_a   1.000
_cell.length_b   1.000
_cell.length_c   1.000
_cell.angle_alpha   90.00
_cell.angle_beta   90.00
_cell.angle_gamma   90.00
#
_symmetry.space_group_name_H-M   'P 1'
#
loop_
_entity.id
_entity.type
_entity.pdbx_description
1 polymer ?
#
loop_
_entity_poly.entity_id
_entity_poly.type
_entity_poly.pdbx_seq_one_letter_code
_entity_poly.pdbx_strand_id
1 'polypeptide(L)' 'MTRYVLGVDAGGTKTLAAIADEAGALPGSGRGRPGNFDDDRSE' A
#
# COMPACT_ATOMS: atom_id res chain seq x y z
N MET A 1 -10.69 7.74 -19.45
CA MET A 1 -10.48 7.99 -18.01
C MET A 1 -9.48 6.96 -17.56
N THR A 2 -8.29 7.37 -17.08
CA THR A 2 -7.24 6.41 -16.69
C THR A 2 -7.64 5.72 -15.39
N ARG A 3 -7.59 4.38 -15.36
CA ARG A 3 -7.79 3.62 -14.12
C ARG A 3 -6.46 3.41 -13.44
N TYR A 4 -6.50 3.44 -12.11
CA TYR A 4 -5.35 3.19 -11.26
C TYR A 4 -5.64 2.03 -10.32
N VAL A 5 -4.63 1.20 -10.09
CA VAL A 5 -4.66 0.15 -9.06
C VAL A 5 -3.65 0.47 -7.97
N LEU A 6 -3.98 0.11 -6.73
CA LEU A 6 -3.12 0.26 -5.57
C LEU A 6 -2.62 -1.11 -5.12
N GLY A 7 -1.31 -1.30 -5.13
CA GLY A 7 -0.66 -2.44 -4.49
C GLY A 7 -0.16 -2.05 -3.10
N VAL A 8 -0.37 -2.92 -2.10
CA VAL A 8 0.13 -2.75 -0.73
C VAL A 8 0.85 -4.02 -0.29
N ASP A 9 2.08 -3.87 0.18
CA ASP A 9 2.85 -4.89 0.88
C ASP A 9 2.94 -4.50 2.36
N ALA A 10 2.10 -5.10 3.19
CA ALA A 10 1.98 -4.79 4.61
C ALA A 10 2.85 -5.73 5.46
N GLY A 11 4.17 -5.54 5.39
CA GLY A 11 5.14 -6.31 6.17
C GLY A 11 5.30 -5.84 7.62
N GLY A 12 5.95 -6.69 8.43
CA GLY A 12 6.14 -6.45 9.87
C GLY A 12 7.21 -5.41 10.24
N THR A 13 7.99 -4.90 9.27
CA THR A 13 9.00 -3.85 9.51
C THR A 13 8.62 -2.53 8.82
N LYS A 14 7.98 -2.61 7.65
CA LYS A 14 7.51 -1.48 6.85
C LYS A 14 6.35 -1.95 5.99
N THR A 15 5.44 -1.02 5.72
CA THR A 15 4.46 -1.13 4.64
C THR A 15 4.98 -0.40 3.41
N LEU A 16 4.87 -1.01 2.24
CA LEU A 16 5.13 -0.38 0.94
C LEU A 16 3.81 -0.23 0.18
N ALA A 17 3.65 0.86 -0.56
CA ALA A 17 2.50 1.08 -1.41
C ALA A 17 2.94 1.65 -2.77
N ALA A 18 2.26 1.23 -3.83
CA ALA A 18 2.48 1.77 -5.18
C ALA A 18 1.17 1.89 -5.94
N ILE A 19 1.03 2.97 -6.69
CA ILE A 19 -0.08 3.17 -7.62
C ILE A 19 0.45 2.83 -9.02
N ALA A 20 -0.32 2.04 -9.77
CA ALA A 20 -0.03 1.74 -11.18
C ALA A 20 -1.20 2.14 -12.08
N ASP A 21 -0.92 2.60 -13.30
CA ASP A 21 -1.93 2.74 -14.35
C ASP A 21 -2.11 1.46 -15.17
N GLU A 22 -3.06 1.46 -16.11
CA GLU A 22 -3.36 0.31 -16.98
C GLU A 22 -2.23 -0.04 -17.97
N ALA A 23 -1.29 0.87 -18.22
CA ALA A 23 -0.10 0.61 -19.01
C ALA A 23 1.06 0.04 -18.17
N GLY A 24 0.87 -0.08 -16.86
CA GLY A 24 1.88 -0.54 -15.91
C GLY A 24 2.86 0.54 -15.48
N ALA A 25 2.61 1.82 -15.77
CA ALA A 25 3.45 2.90 -15.25
C ALA A 25 3.21 3.09 -13.76
N LEU A 26 4.25 3.45 -13.02
CA LEU A 26 4.24 3.67 -11.57
C LEU A 26 4.34 5.17 -11.24
N PRO A 27 3.23 5.95 -11.34
CA PRO A 27 3.25 7.38 -11.08
C PRO A 27 3.57 7.76 -9.64
N GLY A 28 3.46 6.83 -8.70
CA GLY A 28 3.74 7.11 -7.30
C GLY A 28 3.96 5.86 -6.46
N SER A 29 4.81 6.01 -5.45
CA SER A 29 5.05 5.00 -4.43
C SER A 29 5.27 5.66 -3.07
N GLY A 30 5.08 4.87 -2.01
CA GLY A 30 5.19 5.33 -0.63
C GLY A 30 5.73 4.23 0.29
N ARG A 31 6.35 4.67 1.39
CA ARG A 31 6.85 3.80 2.46
C ARG A 31 6.29 4.25 3.79
N GLY A 32 5.59 3.34 4.46
CA GLY A 32 5.03 3.51 5.79
C GLY A 32 5.85 2.82 6.89
N ARG A 33 5.35 2.94 8.12
CA ARG A 33 5.78 2.15 9.29
C ARG A 33 5.26 0.69 9.15
N PRO A 34 5.54 -0.23 10.09
CA PRO A 34 4.97 -1.58 10.04
C PRO A 34 3.45 -1.58 9.90
N GLY A 35 2.92 -2.57 9.18
CA GLY A 35 1.48 -2.71 8.94
C GLY A 35 0.81 -3.86 9.70
N ASN A 36 1.57 -4.63 10.48
CA ASN A 36 1.14 -5.83 11.20
C ASN A 36 0.72 -5.56 12.64
N PHE A 37 0.25 -4.35 12.95
CA PHE A 37 -0.31 -4.07 14.25
C PHE A 37 -1.73 -4.65 14.28
N ASP A 38 -1.98 -5.57 15.20
CA ASP A 38 -3.32 -6.01 15.53
C ASP A 38 -3.91 -4.98 16.50
N ASP A 39 -4.75 -4.08 15.99
CA ASP A 39 -5.66 -3.29 16.84
C ASP A 39 -6.85 -4.19 17.16
N ASP A 40 -6.81 -4.86 18.31
CA ASP A 40 -8.00 -5.49 18.87
C ASP A 40 -8.95 -4.37 19.31
N ARG A 41 -9.99 -4.12 18.50
CA ARG A 41 -11.06 -3.18 18.83
C ARG A 41 -12.10 -3.86 19.72
N SER A 42 -11.68 -4.41 20.85
CA SER A 42 -12.57 -4.74 21.96
C SER A 42 -12.40 -3.67 23.03
N GLU A 43 -13.49 -2.93 23.27
CA GLU A 43 -13.65 -1.97 24.38
C GLU A 43 -13.71 -2.65 25.75
#